data_AF-A0A975VP12-F1
#
_entry.id   AF-A0A975VP12-F1
#
_cell.length_a   1.000
_cell.length_b   1.000
_cell.length_c   1.000
_cell.angle_alpha   90.00
_cell.angle_beta   90.00
_cell.angle_gamma   90.00
#
_symmetry.space_group_name_H-M   'P 1'
#
loop_
_entity.id
_entity.type
_entity.pdbx_description
1 polymer ?
#
loop_
_entity_poly.entity_id
_entity_poly.type
_entity_poly.pdbx_seq_one_letter_code
_entity_poly.pdbx_strand_id
1 'polypeptide(L)'
;MEGSSSVKTLATMAEEGASAPRIAEASIAIWAAIDAALAPVIGPRGSTALYKRCLHLTRAIHPLLGSAYDAASQPGDYSGLHTVLSQQTPADAAAAHDAMLRIFNDLLADLIGRSLTQRLLQSAWEPPSSAAGKQDAPQ
;
A
#
# COMPACT_ATOMS: atom_id res chain seq x y z
N MET A 1 -4.52 16.10 3.71
CA MET A 1 -3.23 15.87 3.02
C MET A 1 -2.41 14.90 3.87
N GLU A 2 -2.72 13.60 3.88
CA GLU A 2 -1.99 12.63 4.73
C GLU A 2 -1.53 11.35 4.01
N GLY A 3 -1.94 11.14 2.75
CA GLY A 3 -1.43 10.03 1.92
C GLY A 3 0.08 10.12 1.59
N SER A 4 0.74 11.25 1.84
CA SER A 4 2.20 11.40 1.68
C SER A 4 3.01 10.87 2.86
N SER A 5 2.40 10.55 4.01
CA SER A 5 3.15 10.14 5.21
C SER A 5 3.85 8.79 5.01
N SER A 6 3.16 7.78 4.49
CA SER A 6 3.71 6.42 4.36
C SER A 6 4.91 6.33 3.40
N VAL A 7 4.84 7.01 2.25
CA VAL A 7 5.97 7.11 1.30
C VAL A 7 7.16 7.79 1.97
N LYS A 8 6.91 8.91 2.65
CA LYS A 8 7.95 9.67 3.33
C LYS A 8 8.60 8.84 4.43
N THR A 9 7.82 8.02 5.15
CA THR A 9 8.32 7.11 6.18
C THR A 9 9.29 6.08 5.62
N LEU A 10 8.99 5.43 4.48
CA LEU A 10 9.90 4.43 3.91
C LEU A 10 11.19 5.05 3.35
N ALA A 11 11.10 6.22 2.73
CA ALA A 11 12.27 6.96 2.26
C ALA A 11 13.17 7.39 3.44
N THR A 12 12.58 7.93 4.50
CA THR A 12 13.31 8.25 5.74
C THR A 12 13.93 7.01 6.37
N MET A 13 13.22 5.88 6.42
CA MET A 13 13.79 4.61 6.90
C MET A 13 15.03 4.20 6.08
N ALA A 14 14.98 4.34 4.76
CA ALA A 14 16.13 4.04 3.90
C ALA A 14 17.32 4.98 4.19
N GLU A 15 17.06 6.28 4.40
CA GLU A 15 18.07 7.28 4.75
C GLU A 15 18.68 7.04 6.14
N GLU A 16 17.87 6.56 7.09
CA GLU A 16 18.29 6.17 8.45
C GLU A 16 19.06 4.83 8.47
N GLY A 17 19.28 4.21 7.31
CA GLY A 17 20.04 2.97 7.18
C GLY A 17 19.24 1.70 7.48
N ALA A 18 17.90 1.75 7.36
CA ALA A 18 17.08 0.54 7.41
C ALA A 18 17.51 -0.44 6.31
N SER A 19 17.51 -1.73 6.64
CA SER A 19 17.79 -2.78 5.67
C SER A 19 16.62 -2.95 4.69
N ALA A 20 16.90 -3.45 3.48
CA ALA A 20 15.89 -3.71 2.48
C ALA A 20 14.76 -4.65 2.93
N PRO A 21 15.02 -5.72 3.72
CA PRO A 21 13.95 -6.53 4.32
C PRO A 21 13.03 -5.73 5.23
N ARG A 22 13.55 -4.79 6.03
CA ARG A 22 12.73 -3.96 6.91
C ARG A 22 11.81 -3.03 6.12
N ILE A 23 12.30 -2.50 4.99
CA ILE A 23 11.49 -1.70 4.06
C ILE A 23 10.45 -2.57 3.36
N ALA A 24 10.79 -3.81 3.01
CA ALA A 24 9.86 -4.77 2.42
C ALA A 24 8.72 -5.13 3.40
N GLU A 25 9.02 -5.40 4.67
CA GLU A 25 8.04 -5.65 5.72
C GLU A 25 7.08 -4.46 5.91
N ALA A 26 7.64 -3.26 6.05
CA ALA A 26 6.84 -2.03 6.18
C ALA A 26 5.98 -1.77 4.94
N SER A 27 6.52 -2.07 3.75
CA SER A 27 5.78 -2.01 2.49
C SER A 27 4.57 -2.95 2.48
N ILE A 28 4.73 -4.18 2.95
CA ILE A 28 3.64 -5.16 3.01
C ILE A 28 2.57 -4.73 4.02
N ALA A 29 2.97 -4.18 5.17
CA ALA A 29 2.02 -3.67 6.15
C ALA A 29 1.12 -2.56 5.55
N ILE A 30 1.69 -1.66 4.75
CA ILE A 30 0.94 -0.61 4.03
C ILE A 30 -0.05 -1.24 3.04
N TRP A 31 0.38 -2.20 2.23
CA TRP A 31 -0.50 -2.88 1.27
C TRP A 31 -1.63 -3.67 1.94
N ALA A 32 -1.37 -4.29 3.08
CA ALA A 32 -2.38 -4.98 3.87
C ALA A 32 -3.43 -3.99 4.43
N ALA A 33 -3.03 -2.82 4.91
CA ALA A 33 -3.95 -1.79 5.37
C ALA A 33 -4.82 -1.23 4.23
N ILE A 34 -4.20 -0.99 3.06
CA ILE A 34 -4.91 -0.60 1.83
C ILE A 34 -5.98 -1.63 1.47
N ASP A 35 -5.61 -2.91 1.39
CA ASP A 35 -6.51 -3.99 0.99
C ASP A 35 -7.68 -4.13 1.98
N ALA A 36 -7.41 -4.04 3.28
CA ALA A 36 -8.43 -4.08 4.33
C ALA A 36 -9.47 -2.95 4.20
N ALA A 37 -9.05 -1.74 3.80
CA ALA A 37 -9.98 -0.63 3.57
C ALA A 37 -10.71 -0.69 2.23
N LEU A 38 -10.10 -1.29 1.19
CA LEU A 38 -10.69 -1.39 -0.13
C LEU A 38 -11.64 -2.57 -0.29
N ALA A 39 -11.35 -3.71 0.35
CA ALA A 39 -12.16 -4.91 0.31
C ALA A 39 -13.67 -4.66 0.58
N PRO A 40 -14.10 -3.84 1.57
CA PRO A 40 -15.51 -3.55 1.79
C PRO A 40 -16.15 -2.64 0.71
N VAL A 41 -15.36 -1.89 -0.07
CA VAL A 41 -15.89 -0.92 -1.05
C VAL A 41 -15.95 -1.50 -2.45
N ILE A 42 -14.85 -2.10 -2.92
CA ILE A 42 -14.71 -2.62 -4.29
C ILE A 42 -14.69 -4.15 -4.35
N GLY A 43 -14.80 -4.81 -3.18
CA GLY A 43 -14.70 -6.25 -3.04
C GLY A 43 -13.26 -6.78 -3.08
N PRO A 44 -13.00 -7.98 -2.51
CA PRO A 44 -11.66 -8.58 -2.48
C PRO A 44 -11.11 -8.87 -3.88
N ARG A 45 -11.98 -9.22 -4.83
CA ARG A 45 -11.61 -9.42 -6.24
C ARG A 45 -11.22 -8.11 -6.94
N GLY A 46 -11.92 -7.01 -6.61
CA GLY A 46 -11.63 -5.68 -7.14
C GLY A 46 -10.26 -5.18 -6.65
N SER A 47 -9.99 -5.30 -5.36
CA SER A 47 -8.70 -4.95 -4.76
C SER A 47 -7.54 -5.74 -5.40
N THR A 48 -7.71 -7.06 -5.53
CA THR A 48 -6.70 -7.93 -6.17
C THR A 48 -6.44 -7.55 -7.63
N ALA A 49 -7.50 -7.29 -8.41
CA ALA A 49 -7.38 -6.90 -9.80
C ALA A 49 -6.66 -5.55 -9.95
N LEU A 50 -6.94 -4.61 -9.04
CA LEU A 50 -6.32 -3.30 -9.02
C LEU A 50 -4.83 -3.40 -8.67
N TYR A 51 -4.48 -4.20 -7.66
CA TYR A 51 -3.10 -4.48 -7.30
C TYR A 51 -2.32 -5.14 -8.44
N LYS A 52 -2.90 -6.15 -9.11
CA LYS A 52 -2.29 -6.78 -10.30
C LYS A 52 -2.06 -5.78 -11.43
N ARG A 53 -3.03 -4.90 -11.68
CA ARG A 53 -2.92 -3.84 -12.68
C ARG A 53 -1.82 -2.83 -12.31
N CYS A 54 -1.72 -2.46 -11.04
CA CYS A 54 -0.64 -1.62 -10.54
C CYS A 54 0.73 -2.26 -10.78
N LEU A 55 0.92 -3.53 -10.40
CA LEU A 55 2.17 -4.26 -10.67
C LEU A 55 2.48 -4.33 -12.18
N HIS A 56 1.47 -4.58 -13.02
CA HIS A 56 1.62 -4.63 -14.47
C HIS A 56 2.08 -3.31 -15.08
N LEU A 57 1.64 -2.18 -14.55
CA LEU A 57 2.07 -0.85 -15.00
C LEU A 57 3.44 -0.49 -14.41
N THR A 58 3.66 -0.79 -13.14
CA THR A 58 4.91 -0.43 -12.45
C THR A 58 6.10 -1.23 -12.99
N ARG A 59 5.92 -2.49 -13.41
CA ARG A 59 7.01 -3.28 -14.04
C ARG A 59 7.57 -2.65 -15.32
N ALA A 60 6.80 -1.80 -16.00
CA ALA A 60 7.30 -1.08 -17.19
C ALA A 60 8.34 -0.01 -16.81
N ILE A 61 8.27 0.49 -15.56
CA ILE A 61 9.19 1.49 -15.00
C ILE A 61 10.30 0.81 -14.19
N HIS A 62 9.96 -0.25 -13.45
CA HIS A 62 10.86 -1.02 -12.60
C HIS A 62 10.83 -2.50 -12.99
N PRO A 63 11.71 -2.96 -13.89
CA PRO A 63 11.72 -4.35 -14.38
C PRO A 63 11.84 -5.40 -13.27
N LEU A 64 12.47 -5.03 -12.14
CA LEU A 64 12.60 -5.85 -10.93
C LEU A 64 11.25 -6.35 -10.39
N LEU A 65 10.14 -5.63 -10.62
CA LEU A 65 8.80 -6.04 -10.17
C LEU A 65 8.16 -7.10 -11.08
N GLY A 66 8.81 -7.49 -12.18
CA GLY A 66 8.32 -8.53 -13.08
C GLY A 66 8.12 -9.88 -12.37
N SER A 67 9.03 -10.26 -11.47
CA SER A 67 8.92 -11.48 -10.66
C SER A 67 7.83 -11.37 -9.59
N ALA A 68 7.62 -10.19 -9.00
CA ALA A 68 6.51 -9.95 -8.07
C ALA A 68 5.14 -10.07 -8.78
N TYR A 69 5.04 -9.65 -10.04
CA TYR A 69 3.83 -9.83 -10.86
C TYR A 69 3.52 -11.31 -11.14
N ASP A 70 4.55 -12.10 -11.47
CA ASP A 70 4.38 -13.54 -11.72
C ASP A 70 3.97 -14.28 -10.43
N ALA A 71 4.55 -13.89 -9.30
CA ALA A 71 4.23 -14.45 -7.99
C ALA A 71 2.88 -13.99 -7.41
N ALA A 72 2.27 -12.91 -7.91
CA ALA A 72 0.99 -12.40 -7.44
C ALA A 72 -0.18 -13.31 -7.86
N SER A 73 -0.26 -14.50 -7.27
CA SER A 73 -1.25 -15.51 -7.61
C SER A 73 -2.58 -15.31 -6.89
N GLN A 74 -2.56 -14.83 -5.63
CA GLN A 74 -3.74 -14.77 -4.77
C GLN A 74 -4.04 -13.37 -4.21
N PRO A 75 -5.32 -13.06 -3.89
CA PRO A 75 -5.71 -11.89 -3.11
C PRO A 75 -4.92 -11.79 -1.80
N GLY A 76 -4.36 -10.61 -1.51
CA GLY A 76 -3.61 -10.37 -0.27
C GLY A 76 -2.25 -11.08 -0.19
N ASP A 77 -1.80 -11.77 -1.25
CA ASP A 77 -0.47 -12.36 -1.29
C ASP A 77 0.56 -11.34 -1.75
N TYR A 78 1.32 -10.85 -0.77
CA TYR A 78 2.41 -9.90 -0.96
C TYR A 78 3.80 -10.55 -0.82
N SER A 79 3.87 -11.89 -0.72
CA SER A 79 5.14 -12.61 -0.50
C SER A 79 6.13 -12.40 -1.66
N GLY A 80 5.63 -12.38 -2.89
CA GLY A 80 6.41 -12.06 -4.09
C GLY A 80 6.98 -10.65 -4.05
N LEU A 81 6.16 -9.67 -3.66
CA LEU A 81 6.60 -8.29 -3.50
C LEU A 81 7.66 -8.16 -2.39
N HIS A 82 7.44 -8.78 -1.24
CA HIS A 82 8.39 -8.79 -0.14
C HIS A 82 9.75 -9.34 -0.57
N THR A 83 9.74 -10.47 -1.28
CA THR A 83 10.96 -11.12 -1.78
C THR A 83 11.72 -10.21 -2.73
N VAL A 84 11.03 -9.58 -3.67
CA VAL A 84 11.66 -8.65 -4.62
C VAL A 84 12.25 -7.45 -3.88
N LEU A 85 11.48 -6.77 -3.03
CA LEU A 85 11.96 -5.60 -2.31
C LEU A 85 13.13 -5.92 -1.37
N SER A 86 13.13 -7.10 -0.74
CA SER A 86 14.19 -7.53 0.17
C SER A 86 15.53 -7.78 -0.53
N GLN A 87 15.52 -8.04 -1.85
CA GLN A 87 16.72 -8.25 -2.66
C GLN A 87 17.30 -6.95 -3.23
N GLN A 88 16.57 -5.85 -3.14
CA GLN A 88 17.00 -4.55 -3.64
C GLN A 88 17.84 -3.78 -2.62
N THR A 89 18.40 -2.65 -3.04
CA THR A 89 18.94 -1.67 -2.09
C THR A 89 17.78 -1.02 -1.32
N PRO A 90 18.00 -0.54 -0.08
CA PRO A 90 16.97 0.17 0.67
C PRO A 90 16.33 1.34 -0.10
N ALA A 91 17.15 2.11 -0.82
CA ALA A 91 16.71 3.23 -1.63
C ALA A 91 15.84 2.77 -2.82
N ASP A 92 16.27 1.73 -3.55
CA ASP A 92 15.50 1.17 -4.66
C ASP A 92 14.18 0.55 -4.20
N ALA A 93 14.18 -0.12 -3.04
CA ALA A 93 12.98 -0.68 -2.44
C ALA A 93 11.95 0.40 -2.09
N ALA A 94 12.40 1.49 -1.46
CA ALA A 94 11.56 2.64 -1.15
C ALA A 94 11.03 3.34 -2.42
N ALA A 95 11.89 3.53 -3.42
CA ALA A 95 11.51 4.15 -4.69
C ALA A 95 10.51 3.30 -5.49
N ALA A 96 10.72 1.98 -5.56
CA ALA A 96 9.80 1.06 -6.22
C ALA A 96 8.44 1.05 -5.52
N HIS A 97 8.42 1.06 -4.18
CA HIS A 97 7.18 1.16 -3.42
C HIS A 97 6.44 2.49 -3.66
N ASP A 98 7.15 3.62 -3.68
CA ASP A 98 6.56 4.94 -4.00
C ASP A 98 5.91 4.94 -5.40
N ALA A 99 6.62 4.42 -6.40
CA ALA A 99 6.09 4.31 -7.75
C ALA A 99 4.80 3.48 -7.81
N MET A 100 4.76 2.34 -7.09
CA MET A 100 3.55 1.52 -7.00
C MET A 100 2.39 2.27 -6.33
N LEU A 101 2.63 2.96 -5.21
CA LEU A 101 1.57 3.70 -4.51
C LEU A 101 0.99 4.83 -5.38
N ARG A 102 1.81 5.55 -6.13
CA ARG A 102 1.35 6.60 -7.05
C ARG A 102 0.45 6.03 -8.14
N ILE A 103 0.91 5.00 -8.83
CA ILE A 103 0.13 4.33 -9.88
C ILE A 103 -1.19 3.78 -9.31
N PHE A 104 -1.13 3.18 -8.13
CA PHE A 104 -2.32 2.63 -7.48
C PHE A 104 -3.34 3.70 -7.10
N ASN A 105 -2.89 4.82 -6.55
CA ASN A 105 -3.75 5.97 -6.25
C ASN A 105 -4.41 6.52 -7.52
N ASP A 106 -3.67 6.62 -8.61
CA ASP A 106 -4.21 7.09 -9.89
C ASP A 106 -5.25 6.10 -10.45
N LEU A 107 -4.99 4.80 -10.37
CA LEU A 107 -5.96 3.77 -10.77
C LEU A 107 -7.23 3.79 -9.90
N LEU A 108 -7.10 4.00 -8.58
CA LEU A 108 -8.26 4.18 -7.70
C LEU A 108 -9.04 5.45 -8.07
N ALA A 109 -8.34 6.56 -8.30
CA ALA A 109 -8.95 7.83 -8.66
C ALA A 109 -9.76 7.74 -9.95
N ASP A 110 -9.27 6.98 -10.93
CA ASP A 110 -9.98 6.71 -12.19
C ASP A 110 -11.19 5.77 -11.99
N LEU A 111 -11.09 4.80 -11.07
CA LEU A 111 -12.15 3.79 -10.87
C LEU A 111 -13.34 4.31 -10.06
N ILE A 112 -13.06 5.00 -8.95
CA ILE A 112 -14.08 5.39 -7.96
C ILE A 112 -14.15 6.91 -7.71
N GLY A 113 -13.31 7.68 -8.41
CA GLY A 113 -13.21 9.12 -8.26
C GLY A 113 -12.24 9.56 -7.16
N ARG A 114 -11.45 10.61 -7.44
CA ARG A 114 -10.45 11.19 -6.53
C ARG A 114 -10.94 11.43 -5.11
N SER A 115 -12.17 11.95 -4.95
CA SER A 115 -12.73 12.26 -3.64
C SER A 115 -12.95 11.02 -2.78
N LEU A 116 -13.38 9.90 -3.37
CA LEU A 116 -13.60 8.66 -2.63
C LEU A 116 -12.27 7.95 -2.35
N THR A 117 -11.36 7.96 -3.32
CA THR A 117 -9.97 7.49 -3.15
C THR A 117 -9.31 8.16 -1.94
N GLN A 118 -9.33 9.49 -1.87
CA GLN A 118 -8.72 10.22 -0.75
C GLN A 118 -9.36 9.88 0.59
N ARG A 119 -10.68 9.72 0.65
CA ARG A 119 -11.38 9.35 1.89
C ARG A 119 -11.05 7.93 2.36
N LEU A 120 -10.98 6.97 1.44
CA LEU A 120 -10.61 5.59 1.78
C LEU A 120 -9.14 5.48 2.17
N LEU A 121 -8.28 6.19 1.44
CA LEU A 121 -6.86 6.30 1.75
C LEU A 121 -6.58 7.16 2.98
N GLN A 122 -7.56 7.87 3.54
CA GLN A 122 -7.44 8.49 4.85
C GLN A 122 -7.90 7.50 5.92
N SER A 123 -9.03 6.85 5.69
CA SER A 123 -9.64 5.92 6.65
C SER A 123 -8.81 4.69 6.98
N ALA A 124 -7.95 4.17 6.08
CA ALA A 124 -7.06 3.04 6.44
C ALA A 124 -5.80 3.45 7.23
N TRP A 125 -5.55 4.75 7.35
CA TRP A 125 -4.40 5.33 8.04
C TRP A 125 -4.83 5.85 9.39
N GLU A 126 -6.11 6.21 9.52
CA GLU A 126 -6.77 6.42 10.79
C GLU A 126 -6.82 5.07 11.54
N PRO A 127 -6.21 4.96 12.74
CA PRO A 127 -6.48 3.81 13.60
C PRO A 127 -8.00 3.72 13.82
N PRO A 128 -8.60 2.53 14.04
CA PRO A 128 -10.01 2.44 14.38
C PRO A 128 -10.22 3.36 15.58
N SER A 129 -10.83 4.52 15.32
CA SER A 129 -11.01 5.54 16.33
C SER A 129 -11.76 4.85 17.43
N SER A 130 -11.09 4.64 18.56
CA SER A 130 -11.68 4.01 19.72
C SER A 130 -12.81 4.94 20.12
N ALA A 131 -14.01 4.62 19.66
CA ALA A 131 -15.25 5.12 20.20
C ALA A 131 -15.38 4.49 21.59
N ALA A 132 -14.48 4.89 22.49
CA ALA A 132 -14.71 4.83 23.91
C ALA A 132 -15.89 5.77 24.13
N GLY A 133 -17.08 5.18 24.08
CA GLY A 133 -18.31 5.86 24.42
C GLY A 133 -18.11 6.54 25.77
N LYS A 134 -18.07 7.88 25.76
CA LYS A 134 -18.53 8.64 26.92
C LYS A 134 -20.03 8.40 26.98
N GLN A 135 -20.44 7.25 27.52
CA GLN A 135 -21.79 7.08 28.01
C GLN A 135 -21.89 7.87 29.30
N ASP A 136 -22.48 9.04 29.13
CA ASP A 136 -23.21 9.86 30.09
C ASP A 136 -23.73 9.00 31.27
N ALA A 137 -23.20 9.25 32.47
CA ALA A 137 -23.77 8.73 33.69
C ALA A 137 -24.87 9.71 34.15
N PRO A 138 -26.11 9.26 34.37
CA PRO A 138 -27.17 10.14 34.84
C PRO A 138 -26.92 10.51 36.32
N GLN A 139 -27.33 11.73 36.65
CA GLN A 139 -27.29 12.31 37.99
C GLN A 139 -28.37 11.73 38.90
#